data_AF-A0A8H2MAB6-F1
#
_entry.id   AF-A0A8H2MAB6-F1
#
_cell.length_a   1.000
_cell.length_b   1.000
_cell.length_c   1.000
_cell.angle_alpha   90.00
_cell.angle_beta   90.00
_cell.angle_gamma   90.00
#
_symmetry.space_group_name_H-M   'P 1'
#
loop_
_entity.id
_entity.type
_entity.pdbx_description
1 polymer ?
#
loop_
_entity_poly.entity_id
_entity_poly.type
_entity_poly.pdbx_seq_one_letter_code
_entity_poly.pdbx_strand_id
1 'polypeptide(L)'
;MKKRFLFVLLIVSLWSNAIFASGNAAIFIDGQHVPALPKSYIESGRTYVPLRYITEELGFTVDWIEEQQAIIIQRKNFPTLKLFVGSNKAYVGNKTLDLDAPVQIRGDRAFVPIRFISEQLGYKVQWNPTGNKVIINK
;
A
#
# COMPACT_ATOMS: atom_id res chain seq x y z
N MET A 1 17.67 17.38 -65.26
CA MET A 1 18.74 17.91 -64.37
C MET A 1 18.09 18.57 -63.16
N LYS A 2 18.40 18.04 -61.95
CA LYS A 2 18.52 18.74 -60.65
C LYS A 2 17.26 19.42 -60.05
N LYS A 3 16.89 19.31 -58.77
CA LYS A 3 17.25 18.53 -57.57
C LYS A 3 16.03 18.65 -56.61
N ARG A 4 15.85 17.62 -55.80
CA ARG A 4 14.81 17.41 -54.77
C ARG A 4 14.90 18.47 -53.66
N PHE A 5 13.80 18.75 -52.95
CA PHE A 5 13.80 18.80 -51.47
C PHE A 5 12.36 18.70 -50.92
N LEU A 6 11.99 17.49 -50.47
CA LEU A 6 10.88 17.28 -49.55
C LEU A 6 11.37 17.71 -48.16
N PHE A 7 10.64 18.61 -47.49
CA PHE A 7 10.87 18.94 -46.09
C PHE A 7 9.77 18.27 -45.25
N VAL A 8 10.00 17.02 -44.84
CA VAL A 8 9.14 16.34 -43.86
C VAL A 8 9.68 16.72 -42.49
N LEU A 9 8.98 17.63 -41.81
CA LEU A 9 9.30 18.04 -40.44
C LEU A 9 8.70 17.00 -39.48
N LEU A 10 9.50 15.98 -39.15
CA LEU A 10 9.14 14.95 -38.17
C LEU A 10 9.19 15.56 -36.76
N ILE A 11 8.06 16.11 -36.28
CA ILE A 11 7.90 16.51 -34.89
C ILE A 11 7.71 15.23 -34.06
N VAL A 12 8.81 14.68 -33.54
CA VAL A 12 8.78 13.66 -32.49
C VAL A 12 8.36 14.38 -31.21
N SER A 13 7.08 14.34 -30.89
CA SER A 13 6.59 14.77 -29.59
C SER A 13 7.13 13.78 -28.54
N LEU A 14 8.12 14.24 -27.77
CA LEU A 14 8.56 13.57 -26.55
C LEU A 14 7.44 13.71 -25.53
N TRP A 15 6.47 12.80 -25.58
CA TRP A 15 5.57 12.58 -24.47
C TRP A 15 6.42 11.97 -23.36
N SER A 16 6.90 12.84 -22.46
CA SER A 16 7.56 12.43 -21.24
C SER A 16 6.54 11.64 -20.41
N ASN A 17 6.53 10.32 -20.56
CA ASN A 17 5.96 9.47 -19.54
C ASN A 17 6.81 9.71 -18.30
N ALA A 18 6.26 10.41 -17.31
CA ALA A 18 6.85 10.43 -15.99
C ALA A 18 6.85 8.97 -15.50
N ILE A 19 8.01 8.33 -15.57
CA ILE A 19 8.23 7.06 -14.88
C ILE A 19 8.23 7.42 -13.40
N PHE A 20 7.06 7.28 -12.76
CA PHE A 20 6.99 7.34 -11.31
C PHE A 20 7.83 6.18 -10.80
N ALA A 21 9.01 6.49 -10.28
CA ALA A 21 9.82 5.51 -9.59
C ALA A 21 8.95 4.90 -8.48
N SER A 22 8.81 3.58 -8.48
CA SER A 22 8.20 2.82 -7.39
C SER A 22 9.08 3.01 -6.15
N GLY A 23 8.87 4.10 -5.44
CA GLY A 23 9.59 4.43 -4.22
C GLY A 23 9.21 3.45 -3.12
N ASN A 24 10.19 2.98 -2.36
CA ASN A 24 9.92 2.32 -1.08
C ASN A 24 9.75 3.38 0.00
N ALA A 25 8.91 3.11 1.00
CA ALA A 25 8.77 3.98 2.17
C ALA A 25 9.33 3.32 3.44
N ALA A 26 10.12 4.06 4.21
CA ALA A 26 10.55 3.58 5.53
C ALA A 26 9.40 3.73 6.52
N ILE A 27 9.15 2.70 7.33
CA ILE A 27 8.04 2.70 8.30
C ILE A 27 8.62 2.91 9.70
N PHE A 28 7.99 3.78 10.46
CA PHE A 28 8.30 4.03 11.86
C PHE A 28 7.03 3.83 12.69
N ILE A 29 7.08 3.01 13.73
CA ILE A 29 6.00 2.83 14.71
C ILE A 29 6.50 3.33 16.07
N ASP A 30 5.81 4.30 16.66
CA ASP A 30 6.16 4.93 17.93
C ASP A 30 7.63 5.38 18.01
N GLY A 31 8.13 5.94 16.90
CA GLY A 31 9.52 6.41 16.74
C GLY A 31 10.55 5.34 16.40
N GLN A 32 10.20 4.05 16.40
CA GLN A 32 11.10 2.96 16.07
C GLN A 32 11.00 2.57 14.59
N HIS A 33 12.14 2.40 13.92
CA HIS A 33 12.17 1.94 12.53
C HIS A 33 11.77 0.47 12.44
N VAL A 34 10.84 0.19 11.53
CA VAL A 34 10.25 -1.14 11.30
C VAL A 34 10.76 -1.67 9.96
N PRO A 35 11.78 -2.55 9.96
CA PRO A 35 12.45 -3.01 8.74
C PRO A 35 11.63 -4.09 8.03
N ALA A 36 10.46 -3.71 7.54
CA ALA A 36 9.52 -4.64 6.93
C ALA A 36 10.10 -5.37 5.72
N LEU A 37 9.94 -6.69 5.72
CA LEU A 37 10.28 -7.58 4.60
C LEU A 37 9.04 -8.40 4.22
N PRO A 38 8.52 -8.25 2.99
CA PRO A 38 9.00 -7.39 1.89
C PRO A 38 8.85 -5.89 2.16
N LYS A 39 9.64 -5.07 1.47
CA LYS A 39 9.60 -3.60 1.62
C LYS A 39 8.24 -3.04 1.21
N SER A 40 7.83 -1.95 1.86
CA SER A 40 6.68 -1.16 1.43
C SER A 40 6.95 -0.50 0.07
N TYR A 41 5.90 -0.13 -0.66
CA TYR A 41 6.02 0.58 -1.92
C TYR A 41 4.95 1.65 -2.06
N ILE A 42 5.19 2.61 -2.95
CA ILE A 42 4.24 3.64 -3.31
C ILE A 42 3.66 3.33 -4.68
N GLU A 43 2.33 3.26 -4.77
CA GLU A 43 1.61 3.12 -6.03
C GLU A 43 0.41 4.06 -6.04
N SER A 44 0.24 4.81 -7.13
CA SER A 44 -0.89 5.73 -7.32
C SER A 44 -1.12 6.67 -6.12
N GLY A 45 -0.03 7.21 -5.58
CA GLY A 45 -0.04 8.14 -4.43
C GLY A 45 -0.34 7.50 -3.07
N ARG A 46 -0.37 6.16 -2.98
CA ARG A 46 -0.67 5.42 -1.75
C ARG A 46 0.52 4.58 -1.34
N THR A 47 0.82 4.56 -0.05
CA THR A 47 1.85 3.67 0.50
C THR A 47 1.23 2.34 0.89
N TYR A 48 1.69 1.29 0.22
CA TYR A 48 1.35 -0.09 0.46
C TYR A 48 2.37 -0.73 1.37
N VAL A 49 1.88 -1.39 2.42
CA VAL A 49 2.73 -2.04 3.43
C VAL A 49 2.41 -3.54 3.50
N PRO A 50 3.40 -4.39 3.82
CA PRO A 50 3.14 -5.81 4.05
C PRO A 50 2.22 -5.97 5.27
N LEU A 51 1.00 -6.41 5.02
CA LEU A 51 -0.08 -6.41 6.00
C LEU A 51 0.32 -7.16 7.27
N ARG A 52 0.70 -8.43 7.12
CA ARG A 52 1.03 -9.31 8.24
C ARG A 52 2.08 -8.71 9.16
N TYR A 53 3.18 -8.25 8.58
CA TYR A 53 4.31 -7.70 9.32
C TYR A 53 3.86 -6.52 10.19
N ILE A 54 3.16 -5.54 9.61
CA ILE A 54 2.70 -4.36 10.36
C ILE A 54 1.70 -4.73 11.45
N THR A 55 0.76 -5.63 11.18
CA THR A 55 -0.26 -5.96 12.17
C THR A 55 0.28 -6.83 13.31
N GLU A 56 1.23 -7.71 13.03
CA GLU A 56 1.90 -8.52 14.05
C GLU A 56 2.77 -7.66 14.98
N GLU A 57 3.51 -6.68 14.44
CA GLU A 57 4.23 -5.68 15.25
C GLU A 57 3.29 -4.88 16.18
N LEU A 58 2.02 -4.74 15.79
CA LEU A 58 0.98 -4.09 16.59
C LEU A 58 0.22 -5.06 17.53
N GLY A 59 0.67 -6.32 17.61
CA GLY A 59 0.15 -7.35 18.51
C GLY A 59 -1.10 -8.08 18.02
N PHE A 60 -1.34 -8.11 16.71
CA PHE A 60 -2.43 -8.88 16.09
C PHE A 60 -1.93 -10.20 15.52
N THR A 61 -2.83 -11.17 15.37
CA THR A 61 -2.62 -12.38 14.59
C THR A 61 -3.24 -12.23 13.20
N VAL A 62 -2.68 -12.94 12.21
CA VAL A 62 -3.13 -12.86 10.81
C VAL A 62 -3.28 -14.25 10.19
N ASP A 63 -4.53 -14.60 9.90
CA ASP A 63 -4.90 -15.85 9.25
C ASP A 63 -5.32 -15.62 7.80
N TRP A 64 -5.08 -16.62 6.96
CA TRP A 64 -5.47 -16.64 5.55
C TRP A 64 -6.52 -17.70 5.30
N ILE A 65 -7.61 -17.32 4.63
CA ILE A 65 -8.71 -18.19 4.23
C ILE A 65 -8.68 -18.31 2.71
N GLU A 66 -8.05 -19.38 2.22
CA GLU A 66 -7.79 -19.62 0.80
C GLU A 66 -9.07 -19.58 -0.05
N GLU A 67 -10.11 -20.30 0.39
CA GLU A 67 -11.39 -20.42 -0.33
C GLU A 67 -12.06 -19.08 -0.60
N GLN A 68 -11.82 -18.10 0.27
CA GLN A 68 -12.45 -16.78 0.22
C GLN A 68 -11.49 -15.70 -0.25
N GLN A 69 -10.21 -16.05 -0.49
CA GLN A 69 -9.12 -15.11 -0.69
C GLN A 69 -9.13 -13.99 0.37
N ALA A 70 -9.37 -14.39 1.62
CA ALA A 70 -9.64 -13.49 2.73
C ALA A 70 -8.55 -13.53 3.79
N ILE A 71 -8.25 -12.36 4.34
CA ILE A 71 -7.28 -12.16 5.41
C ILE A 71 -8.05 -11.81 6.67
N ILE A 72 -7.84 -12.57 7.72
CA ILE A 72 -8.48 -12.41 9.02
C ILE A 72 -7.44 -11.86 9.99
N ILE A 73 -7.74 -10.73 10.63
CA ILE A 73 -6.84 -10.07 11.58
C ILE A 73 -7.55 -9.97 12.92
N GLN A 74 -6.90 -10.46 13.97
CA GLN A 74 -7.52 -10.63 15.27
C GLN A 74 -6.60 -10.24 16.42
N ARG A 75 -7.20 -9.75 17.51
CA ARG A 75 -6.55 -9.55 18.80
C ARG A 75 -7.62 -9.63 19.89
N LYS A 76 -7.26 -10.12 21.08
CA LYS A 76 -8.17 -10.15 22.22
C LYS A 76 -8.75 -8.76 22.49
N ASN A 77 -10.04 -8.68 22.77
CA ASN A 77 -10.79 -7.43 23.03
C ASN A 77 -10.75 -6.42 21.86
N PHE A 78 -10.58 -6.88 20.63
CA PHE A 78 -10.61 -6.05 19.43
C PHE A 78 -11.55 -6.68 18.38
N PRO A 79 -12.36 -5.89 17.63
CA PRO A 79 -13.22 -6.44 16.58
C PRO A 79 -12.40 -7.14 15.49
N THR A 80 -12.82 -8.32 15.05
CA THR A 80 -12.15 -9.02 13.93
C THR A 80 -12.18 -8.17 12.67
N LEU A 81 -11.02 -7.98 12.03
CA LEU A 81 -10.96 -7.42 10.68
C LEU A 81 -10.96 -8.57 9.67
N LYS A 82 -11.72 -8.39 8.59
CA LYS A 82 -11.74 -9.29 7.44
C LYS A 82 -11.55 -8.48 6.16
N LEU A 83 -10.45 -8.74 5.47
CA LEU A 83 -10.13 -8.13 4.19
C LEU A 83 -10.17 -9.18 3.08
N PHE A 84 -10.41 -8.75 1.84
CA PHE A 84 -10.43 -9.63 0.68
C PHE A 84 -9.46 -9.12 -0.37
N VAL A 85 -8.69 -10.03 -0.96
CA VAL A 85 -7.77 -9.70 -2.05
C VAL A 85 -8.56 -9.11 -3.24
N GLY A 86 -8.03 -8.04 -3.82
CA GLY A 86 -8.66 -7.32 -4.94
C GLY A 86 -9.85 -6.43 -4.55
N SER A 87 -10.33 -6.52 -3.31
CA SER A 87 -11.45 -5.71 -2.83
C SER A 87 -10.96 -4.42 -2.19
N ASN A 88 -11.70 -3.34 -2.43
CA ASN A 88 -11.62 -2.10 -1.67
C ASN A 88 -12.57 -2.09 -0.47
N LYS A 89 -13.12 -3.24 -0.07
CA LYS A 89 -13.99 -3.38 1.10
C LYS A 89 -13.36 -4.29 2.13
N ALA A 90 -13.52 -3.91 3.39
CA ALA A 90 -13.20 -4.73 4.55
C ALA A 90 -14.35 -4.72 5.55
N TYR A 91 -14.38 -5.72 6.42
CA TYR A 91 -15.26 -5.77 7.57
C TYR A 91 -14.46 -5.57 8.85
N VAL A 92 -15.03 -4.82 9.80
CA VAL A 92 -14.52 -4.64 11.16
C VAL A 92 -15.65 -4.96 12.12
N GLY A 93 -15.63 -6.17 12.69
CA GLY A 93 -16.80 -6.75 13.34
C GLY A 93 -17.99 -6.79 12.37
N ASN A 94 -19.06 -6.09 12.69
CA ASN A 94 -20.29 -6.04 11.88
C ASN A 94 -20.35 -4.82 10.93
N LYS A 95 -19.31 -3.98 10.90
CA LYS A 95 -19.27 -2.79 10.06
C LYS A 95 -18.51 -3.06 8.76
N THR A 96 -19.03 -2.54 7.66
CA THR A 96 -18.34 -2.51 6.36
C THR A 96 -17.61 -1.19 6.22
N LEU A 97 -16.35 -1.24 5.76
CA LEU A 97 -15.51 -0.07 5.52
C LEU A 97 -14.89 -0.15 4.13
N ASP A 98 -14.74 1.02 3.52
CA ASP A 98 -14.04 1.16 2.25
C ASP A 98 -12.56 1.50 2.50
N LEU A 99 -11.69 0.86 1.71
CA LEU A 99 -10.28 1.16 1.63
C LEU A 99 -10.05 2.17 0.51
N ASP A 100 -9.08 3.07 0.70
CA ASP A 100 -8.66 4.02 -0.32
C ASP A 100 -8.16 3.34 -1.61
N ALA A 101 -7.73 2.08 -1.51
CA ALA A 101 -7.35 1.23 -2.64
C ALA A 101 -7.42 -0.26 -2.26
N PRO A 102 -7.53 -1.17 -3.24
CA PRO A 102 -7.75 -2.57 -2.97
C PRO A 102 -6.55 -3.24 -2.29
N VAL A 103 -6.83 -4.34 -1.58
CA VAL A 103 -5.80 -5.26 -1.10
C VAL A 103 -5.10 -5.90 -2.28
N GLN A 104 -3.77 -5.89 -2.29
CA GLN A 104 -2.96 -6.46 -3.37
C GLN A 104 -2.14 -7.63 -2.87
N ILE A 105 -1.95 -8.63 -3.73
CA ILE A 105 -0.92 -9.66 -3.54
C ILE A 105 0.26 -9.32 -4.45
N ARG A 106 1.47 -9.27 -3.89
CA ARG A 106 2.71 -9.22 -4.67
C ARG A 106 3.63 -10.33 -4.19
N GLY A 107 3.97 -11.24 -5.11
CA GLY A 107 4.60 -12.50 -4.75
C GLY A 107 3.65 -13.33 -3.88
N ASP A 108 4.09 -13.66 -2.67
CA ASP A 108 3.37 -14.47 -1.67
C ASP A 108 2.95 -13.64 -0.45
N ARG A 109 2.81 -12.32 -0.61
CA ARG A 109 2.52 -11.38 0.48
C ARG A 109 1.37 -10.44 0.13
N ALA A 110 0.52 -10.22 1.12
CA ALA A 110 -0.57 -9.26 1.03
C ALA A 110 -0.12 -7.86 1.44
N PHE A 111 -0.57 -6.88 0.67
CA PHE A 111 -0.27 -5.47 0.84
C PHE A 111 -1.55 -4.66 0.90
N VAL A 112 -1.55 -3.67 1.79
CA VAL A 112 -2.69 -2.77 1.99
C VAL A 112 -2.24 -1.33 2.13
N PRO A 113 -3.11 -0.34 1.83
CA PRO A 113 -2.86 1.05 2.16
C PRO A 113 -2.66 1.22 3.67
N ILE A 114 -1.54 1.82 4.07
CA ILE A 114 -1.19 1.95 5.50
C ILE A 114 -2.22 2.72 6.32
N ARG A 115 -2.90 3.70 5.70
CA ARG A 115 -3.92 4.51 6.36
C ARG A 115 -5.04 3.65 6.95
N PHE A 116 -5.53 2.68 6.17
CA PHE A 116 -6.59 1.77 6.62
C PHE A 116 -6.18 1.05 7.91
N ILE A 117 -4.99 0.47 7.95
CA ILE A 117 -4.49 -0.25 9.12
C ILE A 117 -4.36 0.69 10.32
N SER A 118 -3.77 1.86 10.13
CA SER A 118 -3.61 2.79 11.25
C SER A 118 -4.94 3.25 11.85
N GLU A 119 -5.89 3.68 11.02
CA GLU A 119 -7.17 4.21 11.49
C GLU A 119 -7.98 3.15 12.21
N GLN A 120 -8.03 1.93 11.67
CA GLN A 120 -8.78 0.85 12.32
C GLN A 120 -8.15 0.49 13.66
N LEU A 121 -6.82 0.47 13.74
CA LEU A 121 -6.12 0.07 14.96
C LEU A 121 -5.96 1.18 15.99
N GLY A 122 -6.51 2.39 15.73
CA GLY A 122 -6.45 3.53 16.64
C GLY A 122 -5.13 4.29 16.61
N TYR A 123 -4.34 4.15 15.56
CA TYR A 123 -3.08 4.85 15.34
C TYR A 123 -3.25 5.99 14.32
N LYS A 124 -2.47 7.05 14.48
CA LYS A 124 -2.34 8.14 13.51
C LYS A 124 -1.18 7.86 12.58
N VAL A 125 -1.43 8.01 11.28
CA VAL A 125 -0.39 7.96 10.24
C VAL A 125 -0.04 9.37 9.76
N GLN A 126 1.25 9.66 9.72
CA GLN A 126 1.82 10.86 9.12
C GLN A 126 2.79 10.48 8.02
N TRP A 127 2.66 11.16 6.89
CA TRP A 127 3.64 11.06 5.80
C TRP A 127 4.69 12.15 5.96
N ASN A 128 5.96 11.76 5.97
CA ASN A 128 7.08 12.67 5.85
C ASN A 128 7.72 12.50 4.46
N PRO A 129 7.56 13.50 3.56
CA PRO A 129 8.10 13.42 2.20
C PRO A 129 9.64 13.45 2.19
N THR A 130 10.27 14.00 3.22
CA THR A 130 11.73 14.01 3.36
C THR A 130 12.23 12.61 3.71
N GLY A 131 12.62 11.86 2.67
CA GLY A 131 13.11 10.49 2.79
C GLY A 131 12.02 9.41 2.75
N ASN A 132 10.82 9.74 2.24
CA ASN A 132 9.71 8.79 2.05
C ASN A 132 9.40 7.97 3.33
N LYS A 133 9.02 8.65 4.42
CA LYS A 133 8.77 7.97 5.70
C LYS A 133 7.29 7.97 6.05
N VAL A 134 6.79 6.82 6.46
CA VAL A 134 5.51 6.70 7.15
C VAL A 134 5.78 6.62 8.65
N ILE A 135 5.17 7.53 9.40
CA ILE A 135 5.26 7.58 10.86
C ILE A 135 3.89 7.20 11.43
N ILE A 136 3.86 6.20 12.29
CA ILE A 136 2.68 5.64 12.94
C ILE A 136 2.83 5.91 14.44
N ASN A 137 1.91 6.67 15.03
CA ASN A 137 1.92 6.99 16.46
C ASN A 137 0.55 6.74 17.06
N LYS A 138 0.50 6.41 18.35
CA LYS A 138 -0.76 6.29 19.11
C LYS A 138 -1.39 7.65 19.44
#